data_AF-A0A2D5V770-F1
#
_entry.id   AF-A0A2D5V770-F1
#
_cell.length_a   1.000
_cell.length_b   1.000
_cell.length_c   1.000
_cell.angle_alpha   90.00
_cell.angle_beta   90.00
_cell.angle_gamma   90.00
#
_symmetry.space_group_name_H-M   'P 1'
#
loop_
_entity.id
_entity.type
_entity.pdbx_description
1 polymer ?
#
loop_
_entity_poly.entity_id
_entity_poly.type
_entity_poly.pdbx_seq_one_letter_code
_entity_poly.pdbx_strand_id
1 'polypeptide(L)'
;MLKRLLSLLLLPLSALVVSAEIVHLNDGSTLHGNIRGMDDQTVVLESPLTAQELKVERTDISIIEFEGNPRSLVRRLGMGLIYRPSTGEEHLSLKNWLDDTNALELVIRYVSKSTSSNSRFNLEGRLSHVYLTKNRFDLFVGGGLGLASSGSERGPILKAFSGAEFFMVSLPDFSFGAELGFISRSTVDEEQSLYNAFTARYYF
;
A
#
# COMPACT_ATOMS: atom_id res chain seq x y z
N MET A 1 6.56 -33.03 0.14
CA MET A 1 7.58 -32.25 0.89
C MET A 1 7.92 -30.97 0.12
N LEU A 2 7.05 -29.97 0.20
CA LEU A 2 7.32 -28.62 -0.32
C LEU A 2 6.96 -27.61 0.78
N LYS A 3 7.63 -27.76 1.92
CA LYS A 3 7.60 -26.80 3.02
C LYS A 3 9.03 -26.26 3.09
N ARG A 4 9.21 -24.93 2.99
CA ARG A 4 10.49 -24.17 3.05
C ARG A 4 11.11 -23.79 1.70
N LEU A 5 10.44 -22.97 0.89
CA LEU A 5 11.13 -22.26 -0.20
C LEU A 5 10.87 -20.75 -0.27
N LEU A 6 10.32 -20.14 0.77
CA LEU A 6 10.12 -18.68 0.82
C LEU A 6 10.70 -18.13 2.12
N SER A 7 12.02 -18.17 2.25
CA SER A 7 12.73 -17.72 3.46
C SER A 7 13.92 -16.81 3.15
N LEU A 8 14.05 -16.31 1.92
CA LEU A 8 15.15 -15.41 1.54
C LEU A 8 14.61 -14.25 0.72
N LEU A 9 14.12 -13.21 1.41
CA LEU A 9 14.30 -11.82 0.99
C LEU A 9 13.97 -10.90 2.18
N LEU A 10 14.91 -10.75 3.10
CA LEU A 10 14.91 -9.67 4.09
C LEU A 10 16.34 -9.13 4.22
N LEU A 11 16.64 -8.12 3.42
CA LEU A 11 17.70 -7.17 3.69
C LEU A 11 17.04 -5.78 3.66
N PRO A 12 16.80 -5.12 4.80
CA PRO A 12 16.45 -3.71 4.83
C PRO A 12 17.72 -2.94 4.48
N LEU A 13 17.77 -2.28 3.33
CA LEU A 13 18.72 -1.20 3.10
C LEU A 13 18.07 0.08 3.62
N SER A 14 18.46 0.47 4.83
CA SER A 14 18.09 1.72 5.46
C SER A 14 18.70 2.90 4.72
N ALA A 15 17.85 3.69 4.06
CA ALA A 15 18.13 5.09 3.76
C ALA A 15 16.97 5.91 4.33
N LEU A 16 17.27 6.70 5.37
CA LEU A 16 16.34 7.68 5.92
C LEU A 16 16.07 8.73 4.83
N VAL A 17 14.84 8.82 4.35
CA VAL A 17 14.41 9.94 3.52
C VAL A 17 14.15 11.11 4.46
N VAL A 18 14.96 12.15 4.34
CA VAL A 18 14.77 13.45 5.00
C VAL A 18 13.58 14.14 4.33
N SER A 19 12.57 14.52 5.11
CA SER A 19 11.40 15.29 4.68
C SER A 19 11.63 16.76 5.02
N ALA A 20 11.22 17.66 4.14
CA ALA A 20 11.13 19.08 4.45
C ALA A 20 9.93 19.32 5.37
N GLU A 21 10.13 20.09 6.43
CA GLU A 21 9.12 20.31 7.45
C GLU A 21 8.69 21.78 7.46
N ILE A 22 7.39 22.00 7.63
CA ILE A 22 6.77 23.31 7.77
C ILE A 22 6.43 23.50 9.25
N VAL A 23 7.06 24.49 9.88
CA VAL A 23 6.77 24.88 11.26
C VAL A 23 5.90 26.13 11.24
N HIS A 24 4.67 26.00 11.70
CA HIS A 24 3.73 27.10 11.91
C HIS A 24 3.99 27.71 13.28
N LEU A 25 4.15 29.03 13.33
CA LEU A 25 4.33 29.77 14.58
C LEU A 25 3.01 30.31 15.11
N ASN A 26 3.00 30.70 16.38
CA ASN A 26 1.82 31.26 17.06
C ASN A 26 1.43 32.64 16.52
N ASP A 27 2.35 33.35 15.86
CA ASP A 27 2.10 34.61 15.19
C ASP A 27 1.47 34.44 13.78
N GLY A 28 1.28 33.19 13.33
CA GLY A 28 0.72 32.85 12.02
C GLY A 28 1.76 32.82 10.89
N SER A 29 3.04 33.06 11.18
CA SER A 29 4.12 32.87 10.21
C SER A 29 4.50 31.40 10.06
N THR A 30 5.19 31.07 8.97
CA THR A 30 5.63 29.71 8.65
C THR A 30 7.12 29.68 8.36
N LEU A 31 7.79 28.66 8.87
CA LEU A 31 9.19 28.39 8.65
C LEU A 31 9.33 27.06 7.90
N HIS A 32 10.11 27.06 6.82
CA HIS A 32 10.43 25.85 6.07
C HIS A 32 11.86 25.41 6.36
N GLY A 33 12.04 24.17 6.80
CA GLY A 33 13.36 23.63 7.12
C GLY A 33 13.35 22.15 7.52
N ASN A 34 14.52 21.53 7.57
CA ASN A 34 14.66 20.17 8.12
C ASN A 34 14.92 20.25 9.62
N ILE A 35 14.12 19.59 10.47
CA ILE A 35 14.39 19.48 11.90
C ILE A 35 15.62 18.59 12.10
N ARG A 36 16.68 19.19 12.64
CA ARG A 36 17.94 18.51 12.99
C ARG A 36 17.95 18.00 14.42
N GLY A 37 17.14 18.60 15.29
CA GLY A 37 17.01 18.20 16.68
C GLY A 37 15.85 18.93 17.36
N MET A 38 15.32 18.31 18.41
CA MET A 38 14.28 18.89 19.25
C MET A 38 14.58 18.51 20.70
N ASP A 39 14.51 19.49 21.59
CA ASP A 39 14.53 19.29 23.04
C ASP A 39 13.23 19.83 23.67
N ASP A 40 13.18 19.88 24.99
CA ASP A 40 11.98 20.32 25.72
C ASP A 40 11.64 21.80 25.48
N GLN A 41 12.62 22.62 25.09
CA GLN A 41 12.47 24.07 24.96
C GLN A 41 12.59 24.57 23.53
N THR A 42 13.28 23.84 22.65
CA THR A 42 13.67 24.34 21.33
C THR A 42 13.55 23.29 20.24
N VAL A 43 13.29 23.76 19.02
CA VAL A 43 13.38 23.02 17.76
C VAL A 43 14.46 23.64 16.91
N VAL A 44 15.39 22.82 16.41
CA VAL A 44 16.48 23.24 15.52
C VAL A 44 16.09 22.89 14.09
N LEU A 45 15.88 23.91 13.27
CA LEU A 45 15.55 23.82 11.85
C LEU A 45 16.78 24.17 11.02
N GLU A 46 17.06 23.44 9.95
CA GLU A 46 18.03 23.85 8.95
C GLU A 46 17.30 24.40 7.72
N SER A 47 17.61 25.64 7.35
CA SER A 47 17.06 26.28 6.15
C SER A 47 17.59 25.62 4.88
N PRO A 48 16.72 25.23 3.93
CA PRO A 48 17.15 24.61 2.68
C PRO A 48 17.83 25.61 1.73
N LEU A 49 17.63 26.91 1.94
CA LEU A 49 18.16 27.98 1.06
C LEU A 49 19.56 28.43 1.48
N THR A 50 19.85 28.39 2.77
CA THR A 50 21.07 29.00 3.33
C THR A 50 21.94 28.02 4.11
N ALA A 51 21.47 26.78 4.34
CA ALA A 51 22.10 25.80 5.23
C ALA A 51 22.38 26.35 6.64
N GLN A 52 21.66 27.41 7.04
CA GLN A 52 21.77 27.98 8.37
C GLN A 52 20.81 27.26 9.31
N GLU A 53 21.30 26.99 10.52
CA GLU A 53 20.49 26.50 11.61
C GLU A 53 19.71 27.66 12.25
N LEU A 54 18.39 27.50 12.32
CA LEU A 54 17.46 28.36 13.00
C LEU A 54 16.97 27.62 14.25
N LYS A 55 17.13 28.24 15.41
CA LYS A 55 16.58 27.73 16.67
C LYS A 55 15.28 28.45 16.97
N VAL A 56 14.22 27.70 17.17
CA VAL A 56 12.87 28.20 17.45
C VAL A 56 12.44 27.69 18.82
N GLU A 57 11.90 28.57 19.65
CA GLU A 57 11.35 28.16 20.95
C GLU A 57 10.06 27.37 20.76
N ARG A 58 9.89 26.29 21.52
CA ARG A 58 8.69 25.44 21.45
C ARG A 58 7.41 26.20 21.82
N THR A 59 7.53 27.22 22.67
CA THR A 59 6.43 28.11 23.06
C THR A 59 5.94 28.98 21.92
N ASP A 60 6.74 29.16 20.87
CA ASP A 60 6.38 29.97 19.70
C ASP A 60 5.79 29.13 18.58
N ILE A 61 5.81 27.80 18.69
CA ILE A 61 5.32 26.86 17.68
C ILE A 61 3.86 26.52 17.95
N SER A 62 3.03 26.66 16.92
CA SER A 62 1.64 26.20 16.94
C SER A 62 1.52 24.77 16.40
N ILE A 63 2.08 24.50 15.22
CA ILE A 63 1.93 23.22 14.50
C ILE A 63 3.23 22.91 13.76
N ILE A 64 3.61 21.63 13.72
CA ILE A 64 4.66 21.12 12.83
C ILE A 64 4.00 20.21 11.81
N GLU A 65 4.05 20.61 10.54
CA GLU A 65 3.61 19.81 9.40
C GLU A 65 4.82 19.20 8.72
N PHE A 66 4.80 17.89 8.58
CA PHE A 66 5.80 17.17 7.80
C PHE A 66 5.28 17.14 6.37
N GLU A 67 6.01 17.69 5.39
CA GLU A 67 5.63 17.49 3.99
C GLU A 67 5.62 15.98 3.75
N GLY A 68 4.42 15.44 3.57
CA GLY A 68 4.25 14.05 3.20
C GLY A 68 5.01 13.87 1.90
N ASN A 69 6.15 13.17 1.95
CA ASN A 69 6.97 12.92 0.78
C ASN A 69 6.04 12.40 -0.33
N PRO A 70 5.89 13.12 -1.47
CA PRO A 70 5.16 12.59 -2.60
C PRO A 70 5.75 11.22 -2.93
N ARG A 71 4.88 10.24 -3.21
CA ARG A 71 5.28 8.86 -3.45
C ARG A 71 6.40 8.84 -4.48
N SER A 72 7.55 8.29 -4.12
CA SER A 72 8.65 8.15 -5.07
C SER A 72 8.20 7.24 -6.22
N LEU A 73 8.00 7.83 -7.40
CA LEU A 73 7.65 7.14 -8.64
C LEU A 73 8.75 6.18 -9.14
N VAL A 74 9.84 6.04 -8.41
CA VAL A 74 10.86 5.00 -8.63
C VAL A 74 10.33 3.63 -8.22
N ARG A 75 9.41 3.56 -7.24
CA ARG A 75 8.92 2.33 -6.61
C ARG A 75 7.53 1.92 -7.06
N ARG A 76 7.32 1.85 -8.39
CA ARG A 76 5.98 1.67 -8.96
C ARG A 76 5.51 0.23 -8.92
N LEU A 77 6.41 -0.73 -9.03
CA LEU A 77 6.05 -2.14 -9.16
C LEU A 77 6.09 -2.83 -7.80
N GLY A 78 4.92 -3.22 -7.30
CA GLY A 78 4.74 -4.04 -6.11
C GLY A 78 4.47 -5.50 -6.48
N MET A 79 5.09 -6.42 -5.76
CA MET A 79 4.73 -7.84 -5.77
C MET A 79 4.29 -8.25 -4.37
N GLY A 80 3.26 -9.07 -4.26
CA GLY A 80 2.75 -9.43 -2.95
C GLY A 80 1.70 -10.52 -2.93
N LEU A 81 1.07 -10.65 -1.77
CA LEU A 81 0.04 -11.63 -1.49
C LEU A 81 -1.25 -10.93 -1.06
N ILE A 82 -2.37 -11.52 -1.47
CA ILE A 82 -3.70 -11.17 -1.00
C ILE A 82 -4.31 -12.40 -0.34
N TYR A 83 -4.66 -12.28 0.93
CA TYR A 83 -5.25 -13.34 1.73
C TYR A 83 -6.69 -13.00 2.08
N ARG A 84 -7.63 -13.86 1.71
CA ARG A 84 -9.05 -13.76 2.10
C ARG A 84 -9.32 -14.67 3.30
N PRO A 85 -9.45 -14.14 4.52
CA PRO A 85 -9.63 -14.98 5.71
C PRO A 85 -10.96 -15.76 5.69
N SER A 86 -12.03 -15.22 5.12
CA SER A 86 -13.35 -15.89 5.07
C SER A 86 -13.32 -17.22 4.31
N THR A 87 -12.46 -17.33 3.30
CA THR A 87 -12.36 -18.52 2.45
C THR A 87 -11.00 -19.22 2.51
N GLY A 88 -10.04 -18.65 3.27
CA GLY A 88 -8.66 -19.13 3.30
C GLY A 88 -7.95 -19.06 1.95
N GLU A 89 -8.40 -18.18 1.03
CA GLU A 89 -7.81 -18.09 -0.31
C GLU A 89 -6.57 -17.19 -0.30
N GLU A 90 -5.51 -17.66 -0.93
CA GLU A 90 -4.29 -16.91 -1.20
C GLU A 90 -4.19 -16.60 -2.70
N HIS A 91 -3.80 -15.37 -3.01
CA HIS A 91 -3.65 -14.87 -4.37
C HIS A 91 -2.29 -14.17 -4.48
N LEU A 92 -1.59 -14.37 -5.60
CA LEU A 92 -0.41 -13.60 -5.95
C LEU A 92 -0.85 -12.29 -6.61
N SER A 93 -0.19 -11.18 -6.24
CA SER A 93 -0.45 -9.84 -6.76
C SER A 93 0.80 -9.26 -7.39
N LEU A 94 0.61 -8.62 -8.54
CA LEU A 94 1.56 -7.72 -9.20
C LEU A 94 0.87 -6.38 -9.42
N LYS A 95 1.18 -5.38 -8.59
CA LYS A 95 0.59 -4.04 -8.60
C LYS A 95 1.57 -3.05 -9.23
N ASN A 96 1.12 -2.20 -10.12
CA ASN A 96 1.93 -1.15 -10.76
C ASN A 96 1.23 0.20 -10.60
N TRP A 97 1.90 1.15 -9.95
CA TRP A 97 1.46 2.55 -9.86
C TRP A 97 1.64 3.26 -11.21
N LEU A 98 0.51 3.68 -11.78
CA LEU A 98 0.47 4.43 -13.04
C LEU A 98 0.87 5.89 -12.79
N ASP A 99 0.40 6.45 -11.67
CA ASP A 99 0.71 7.77 -11.14
C ASP A 99 0.61 7.75 -9.59
N ASP A 100 0.61 8.91 -8.95
CA ASP A 100 0.59 9.04 -7.48
C ASP A 100 -0.69 8.49 -6.84
N THR A 101 -1.78 8.42 -7.62
CA THR A 101 -3.12 8.06 -7.15
C THR A 101 -3.68 6.78 -7.77
N ASN A 102 -3.28 6.43 -8.98
CA ASN A 102 -3.85 5.32 -9.74
C ASN A 102 -2.87 4.15 -9.84
N ALA A 103 -3.39 2.94 -9.65
CA ALA A 103 -2.64 1.71 -9.86
C ALA A 103 -3.43 0.69 -10.68
N LEU A 104 -2.69 -0.10 -11.46
CA LEU A 104 -3.15 -1.30 -12.12
C LEU A 104 -2.58 -2.51 -11.39
N GLU A 105 -3.39 -3.51 -11.09
CA GLU A 105 -2.95 -4.72 -10.39
C GLU A 105 -3.40 -5.98 -11.13
N LEU A 106 -2.47 -6.90 -11.36
CA LEU A 106 -2.75 -8.24 -11.86
C LEU A 106 -2.76 -9.21 -10.68
N VAL A 107 -3.85 -9.96 -10.53
CA VAL A 107 -4.04 -10.94 -9.46
C VAL A 107 -4.24 -12.33 -10.05
N ILE A 108 -3.43 -13.27 -9.54
CA ILE A 108 -3.40 -14.65 -10.00
C ILE A 108 -3.68 -15.55 -8.81
N ARG A 109 -4.57 -16.52 -8.99
CA ARG A 109 -4.80 -17.59 -8.02
C ARG A 109 -4.73 -18.93 -8.72
N TYR A 110 -4.06 -19.87 -8.06
CA TYR A 110 -4.09 -21.27 -8.46
C TYR A 110 -4.24 -22.15 -7.22
N VAL A 111 -5.21 -23.05 -7.25
CA VAL A 111 -5.40 -24.07 -6.22
C VAL A 111 -5.43 -25.42 -6.88
N SER A 112 -4.42 -26.25 -6.58
CA SER A 112 -4.41 -27.65 -6.98
C SER A 112 -5.11 -28.49 -5.92
N LYS A 113 -6.20 -29.17 -6.31
CA LYS A 113 -6.82 -30.21 -5.48
C LYS A 113 -6.39 -31.58 -6.03
N SER A 114 -6.32 -32.57 -5.14
CA SER A 114 -5.78 -33.92 -5.41
C SER A 114 -6.46 -34.68 -6.57
N THR A 115 -7.58 -34.18 -7.07
CA THR A 115 -8.27 -34.65 -8.28
C THR A 115 -8.29 -33.50 -9.30
N SER A 116 -7.78 -33.73 -10.52
CA SER A 116 -7.60 -32.72 -11.58
C SER A 116 -8.88 -32.00 -12.01
N SER A 117 -10.06 -32.60 -11.78
CA SER A 117 -11.36 -32.00 -12.06
C SER A 117 -11.72 -30.80 -11.16
N ASN A 118 -10.99 -30.59 -10.06
CA ASN A 118 -11.28 -29.53 -9.08
C ASN A 118 -10.14 -28.50 -8.93
N SER A 119 -9.18 -28.47 -9.85
CA SER A 119 -8.18 -27.40 -9.86
C SER A 119 -8.84 -26.07 -10.22
N ARG A 120 -8.56 -25.03 -9.43
CA ARG A 120 -9.13 -23.70 -9.64
C ARG A 120 -8.06 -22.72 -10.08
N PHE A 121 -8.36 -21.96 -11.12
CA PHE A 121 -7.48 -20.92 -11.62
C PHE A 121 -8.27 -19.62 -11.78
N ASN A 122 -7.74 -18.53 -11.26
CA ASN A 122 -8.31 -17.20 -11.47
C ASN A 122 -7.23 -16.27 -12.00
N LEU A 123 -7.60 -15.46 -12.99
CA LEU A 123 -6.81 -14.34 -13.49
C LEU A 123 -7.67 -13.08 -13.47
N GLU A 124 -7.20 -12.03 -12.82
CA GLU A 124 -7.97 -10.81 -12.61
C GLU A 124 -7.09 -9.59 -12.80
N GLY A 125 -7.58 -8.61 -13.57
CA GLY A 125 -7.03 -7.26 -13.64
C GLY A 125 -7.85 -6.31 -12.77
N ARG A 126 -7.18 -5.44 -12.02
CA ARG A 126 -7.81 -4.48 -11.11
C ARG A 126 -7.27 -3.09 -11.35
N LEU A 127 -8.13 -2.10 -11.17
CA LEU A 127 -7.75 -0.69 -11.11
C LEU A 127 -8.12 -0.16 -9.73
N SER A 128 -7.21 0.61 -9.13
CA SER A 128 -7.45 1.28 -7.85
C SER A 128 -7.09 2.76 -7.94
N HIS A 129 -7.88 3.60 -7.30
CA HIS A 129 -7.70 5.03 -7.16
C HIS A 129 -7.63 5.41 -5.68
N VAL A 130 -6.53 6.03 -5.28
CA VAL A 130 -6.32 6.60 -3.95
C VAL A 130 -7.00 7.95 -3.89
N TYR A 131 -8.01 8.08 -3.02
CA TYR A 131 -8.77 9.32 -2.86
C TYR A 131 -8.31 10.12 -1.63
N LEU A 132 -7.56 9.50 -0.72
CA LEU A 132 -6.99 10.15 0.44
C LEU A 132 -5.66 9.50 0.81
N THR A 133 -4.60 10.30 0.78
CA THR A 133 -3.31 9.95 1.35
C THR A 133 -3.09 10.81 2.59
N LYS A 134 -2.81 10.16 3.72
CA LYS A 134 -2.43 10.86 4.96
C LYS A 134 -1.19 10.19 5.53
N ASN A 135 -0.07 10.91 5.49
CA ASN A 135 1.24 10.40 5.90
C ASN A 135 1.62 9.14 5.10
N ARG A 136 1.59 7.96 5.73
CA ARG A 136 1.93 6.65 5.12
C ARG A 136 0.73 5.73 4.96
N PHE A 137 -0.47 6.29 5.05
CA PHE A 137 -1.72 5.59 4.83
C PHE A 137 -2.39 6.10 3.57
N ASP A 138 -2.70 5.17 2.69
CA ASP A 138 -3.55 5.40 1.54
C ASP A 138 -4.92 4.77 1.78
N LEU A 139 -5.95 5.54 1.47
CA LEU A 139 -7.32 5.04 1.34
C LEU A 139 -7.71 5.07 -0.12
N PHE A 140 -8.18 3.93 -0.62
CA PHE A 140 -8.44 3.73 -2.02
C PHE A 140 -9.76 3.02 -2.27
N VAL A 141 -10.27 3.22 -3.48
CA VAL A 141 -11.38 2.45 -4.06
C VAL A 141 -10.91 1.81 -5.35
N GLY A 142 -11.56 0.73 -5.77
CA GLY A 142 -11.17 0.04 -6.99
C GLY A 142 -12.22 -0.90 -7.54
N GLY A 143 -11.95 -1.37 -8.75
CA GLY A 143 -12.75 -2.33 -9.47
C GLY A 143 -11.88 -3.40 -10.11
N GLY A 144 -12.43 -4.59 -10.28
CA GLY A 144 -11.72 -5.74 -10.83
C GLY A 144 -12.56 -6.50 -11.85
N LEU A 145 -11.90 -6.97 -12.90
CA LEU A 145 -12.48 -7.83 -13.93
C LEU A 145 -11.55 -9.03 -14.15
N GLY A 146 -12.12 -10.22 -14.26
CA GLY A 146 -11.31 -11.42 -14.42
C GLY A 146 -12.08 -12.62 -14.95
N LEU A 147 -11.37 -13.74 -15.02
CA LEU A 147 -11.91 -15.04 -15.38
C LEU A 147 -11.53 -16.04 -14.29
N ALA A 148 -12.51 -16.85 -13.89
CA ALA A 148 -12.33 -18.02 -13.06
C ALA A 148 -12.53 -19.28 -13.91
N SER A 149 -11.79 -20.34 -13.59
CA SER A 149 -12.03 -21.68 -14.09
C SER A 149 -11.92 -22.72 -12.99
N SER A 150 -12.77 -23.74 -13.07
CA SER A 150 -12.76 -24.92 -12.20
C SER A 150 -13.16 -26.14 -13.03
N GLY A 151 -12.22 -27.04 -13.31
CA GLY A 151 -12.48 -28.17 -14.21
C GLY A 151 -12.91 -27.69 -15.61
N SER A 152 -14.13 -28.03 -16.03
CA SER A 152 -14.73 -27.59 -17.31
C SER A 152 -15.47 -26.26 -17.24
N GLU A 153 -15.78 -25.76 -16.04
CA GLU A 153 -16.53 -24.53 -15.85
C GLU A 153 -15.62 -23.31 -15.95
N ARG A 154 -16.16 -22.26 -16.57
CA ARG A 154 -15.51 -20.96 -16.73
C ARG A 154 -16.54 -19.87 -16.49
N GLY A 155 -16.09 -18.76 -15.92
CA GLY A 155 -16.97 -17.63 -15.68
C GLY A 155 -16.23 -16.33 -15.38
N PRO A 156 -16.89 -15.18 -15.61
CA PRO A 156 -16.34 -13.88 -15.27
C PRO A 156 -16.28 -13.65 -13.77
N ILE A 157 -15.27 -12.89 -13.35
CA ILE A 157 -15.13 -12.30 -12.02
C ILE A 157 -15.36 -10.79 -12.16
N LEU A 158 -16.27 -10.24 -11.37
CA LEU A 158 -16.45 -8.80 -11.21
C LEU A 158 -16.22 -8.42 -9.75
N LYS A 159 -15.54 -7.31 -9.51
CA LYS A 159 -15.31 -6.77 -8.17
C LYS A 159 -15.46 -5.27 -8.10
N ALA A 160 -15.91 -4.83 -6.94
CA ALA A 160 -15.77 -3.46 -6.46
C ALA A 160 -15.28 -3.52 -5.02
N PHE A 161 -14.33 -2.68 -4.65
CA PHE A 161 -13.73 -2.71 -3.32
C PHE A 161 -13.27 -1.34 -2.86
N SER A 162 -13.13 -1.20 -1.54
CA SER A 162 -12.39 -0.14 -0.89
C SER A 162 -11.33 -0.77 0.02
N GLY A 163 -10.27 -0.02 0.29
CA GLY A 163 -9.20 -0.52 1.13
C GLY A 163 -8.32 0.56 1.70
N ALA A 164 -7.48 0.12 2.61
CA ALA A 164 -6.42 0.92 3.21
C ALA A 164 -5.08 0.22 2.97
N GLU A 165 -4.04 0.96 2.61
CA GLU A 165 -2.67 0.48 2.48
C GLU A 165 -1.74 1.35 3.33
N PHE A 166 -0.98 0.69 4.22
CA PHE A 166 -0.03 1.28 5.13
C PHE A 166 1.39 0.92 4.72
N PHE A 167 2.27 1.92 4.67
CA PHE A 167 3.70 1.75 4.36
C PHE A 167 4.54 1.83 5.64
N MET A 168 5.44 0.87 5.83
CA MET A 168 6.22 0.79 7.07
C MET A 168 7.31 1.87 7.13
N VAL A 169 7.63 2.33 8.34
CA VAL A 169 8.69 3.33 8.59
C VAL A 169 10.08 2.77 8.31
N SER A 170 10.37 1.60 8.89
CA SER A 170 11.67 0.94 8.82
C SER A 170 11.89 0.17 7.51
N LEU A 171 10.82 -0.08 6.76
CA LEU A 171 10.79 -0.82 5.50
C LEU A 171 9.89 -0.08 4.51
N PRO A 172 10.34 1.06 3.95
CA PRO A 172 9.49 1.92 3.11
C PRO A 172 9.01 1.23 1.82
N ASP A 173 9.68 0.15 1.40
CA ASP A 173 9.27 -0.72 0.29
C ASP A 173 8.17 -1.72 0.64
N PHE A 174 7.89 -1.89 1.93
CA PHE A 174 6.93 -2.87 2.39
C PHE A 174 5.61 -2.21 2.78
N SER A 175 4.50 -2.75 2.27
CA SER A 175 3.16 -2.34 2.65
C SER A 175 2.34 -3.48 3.22
N PHE A 176 1.43 -3.11 4.11
CA PHE A 176 0.32 -3.94 4.56
C PHE A 176 -0.98 -3.24 4.24
N GLY A 177 -2.01 -3.99 3.86
CA GLY A 177 -3.31 -3.40 3.61
C GLY A 177 -4.46 -4.30 4.01
N ALA A 178 -5.63 -3.70 4.06
CA ALA A 178 -6.90 -4.38 4.24
C ALA A 178 -7.90 -3.88 3.19
N GLU A 179 -8.70 -4.80 2.67
CA GLU A 179 -9.70 -4.52 1.65
C GLU A 179 -11.05 -5.09 2.08
N LEU A 180 -12.11 -4.35 1.78
CA LEU A 180 -13.49 -4.79 1.89
C LEU A 180 -14.16 -4.55 0.54
N GLY A 181 -14.94 -5.51 0.06
CA GLY A 181 -15.56 -5.36 -1.23
C GLY A 181 -16.65 -6.37 -1.51
N PHE A 182 -17.20 -6.24 -2.71
CA PHE A 182 -18.16 -7.17 -3.27
C PHE A 182 -17.49 -7.93 -4.42
N ILE A 183 -17.77 -9.22 -4.50
CA ILE A 183 -17.36 -10.08 -5.60
C ILE A 183 -18.57 -10.76 -6.21
N SER A 184 -18.61 -10.82 -7.54
CA SER A 184 -19.56 -11.62 -8.29
C SER A 184 -18.77 -12.58 -9.18
N ARG A 185 -19.02 -13.89 -9.04
CA ARG A 185 -18.51 -14.93 -9.93
C ARG A 185 -19.68 -15.67 -10.56
N SER A 186 -19.89 -15.45 -11.85
CA SER A 186 -20.88 -16.25 -12.57
C SER A 186 -20.31 -17.65 -12.80
N THR A 187 -21.18 -18.67 -12.73
CA THR A 187 -20.95 -20.08 -13.13
C THR A 187 -19.93 -20.95 -12.40
N VAL A 188 -18.89 -20.43 -11.73
CA VAL A 188 -17.85 -21.28 -11.07
C VAL A 188 -18.10 -21.50 -9.58
N ASP A 189 -18.78 -20.56 -8.91
CA ASP A 189 -19.16 -20.67 -7.48
C ASP A 189 -20.54 -20.01 -7.18
N GLU A 190 -21.28 -19.48 -8.19
CA GLU A 190 -22.50 -18.65 -8.03
C GLU A 190 -22.43 -17.65 -6.85
N GLU A 191 -21.25 -17.09 -6.62
CA GLU A 191 -20.95 -16.35 -5.40
C GLU A 191 -21.10 -14.84 -5.68
N GLN A 192 -22.21 -14.27 -5.21
CA GLN A 192 -22.32 -12.84 -4.95
C GLN A 192 -22.13 -12.63 -3.46
N SER A 193 -20.95 -12.21 -3.04
CA SER A 193 -20.62 -12.10 -1.62
C SER A 193 -19.83 -10.85 -1.29
N LEU A 194 -20.01 -10.40 -0.06
CA LEU A 194 -19.07 -9.52 0.61
C LEU A 194 -17.79 -10.31 0.87
N TYR A 195 -16.65 -9.68 0.62
CA TYR A 195 -15.36 -10.23 0.99
C TYR A 195 -14.54 -9.22 1.77
N ASN A 196 -13.67 -9.77 2.61
CA ASN A 196 -12.57 -9.07 3.23
C ASN A 196 -11.25 -9.72 2.80
N ALA A 197 -10.20 -8.92 2.70
CA ALA A 197 -8.87 -9.41 2.40
C ALA A 197 -7.79 -8.60 3.13
N PHE A 198 -6.68 -9.27 3.41
CA PHE A 198 -5.44 -8.63 3.84
C PHE A 198 -4.43 -8.70 2.70
N THR A 199 -3.63 -7.66 2.58
CA THR A 199 -2.60 -7.57 1.55
C THR A 199 -1.26 -7.29 2.18
N ALA A 200 -0.22 -7.84 1.57
CA ALA A 200 1.16 -7.55 1.92
C ALA A 200 1.96 -7.46 0.62
N ARG A 201 2.64 -6.34 0.37
CA ARG A 201 3.37 -6.09 -0.88
C ARG A 201 4.76 -5.55 -0.59
N TYR A 202 5.70 -5.90 -1.47
CA TYR A 202 7.03 -5.32 -1.55
C TYR A 202 7.18 -4.58 -2.89
N TYR A 203 7.60 -3.32 -2.85
CA TYR A 203 7.77 -2.45 -4.01
C TYR A 203 9.24 -2.34 -4.43
N PHE A 204 9.46 -2.32 -5.74
CA PHE A 204 10.76 -2.18 -6.40
C PHE A 204 10.86 -0.83 -7.10
#